data_AF-A0A8D0S077-F1
#
_entry.id   AF-A0A8D0S077-F1
#
_cell.length_a   1.000
_cell.length_b   1.000
_cell.length_c   1.000
_cell.angle_alpha   90.00
_cell.angle_beta   90.00
_cell.angle_gamma   90.00
#
_symmetry.space_group_name_H-M   'P 1'
#
loop_
_entity.id
_entity.type
_entity.pdbx_description
1 polymer ?
#
loop_
_entity_poly.entity_id
_entity_poly.type
_entity_poly.pdbx_seq_one_letter_code
_entity_poly.pdbx_strand_id
1 'polypeptide(L)'
;MSRKVAKSSKKLNISSSLESEDISLETTVPTDDISSSEERDGKIKITRQLIERKELLHNIQLLKIELSQKNMMIDNLKVDYLTKIEELEEKLNDALHQKQLLTLRLDSQLNFQQKDARKYQELMKQEMETILLRQKQLEETNLQLREKAGDIRRNLRDFELTEEQYMKLKSFPEDQLSIPEYVSIRFYDLVNPLRKEISELRLKKNELLEELSENKGQLKQLTETYEEDRRNYSELQIRCQRLALELADTKQLIQQGDYRKENYDKVKSERDALEQEAVELRRKHEILEASHISQAKERSELSKEVTTLQQTVTLLQKDKEYLNRQNMELSVRCAHEEDRLERLQAQLEETKKAREEMYEKYVTSRDHYKTEYENKLRDELEQIRLKTNQEIDQLRSASREMYERENRSLREARDNALAEKDRAVMAEKDALEKHDQLLDRYRTIQSSREFPYIPLVSLNLHP
;
A
#
# COMPACT_ATOMS: atom_id res chain seq x y z
N MET A 1 -57.34 90.51 90.03
CA MET A 1 -57.35 90.04 91.45
C MET A 1 -56.25 90.80 92.17
N SER A 2 -56.53 91.51 93.27
CA SER A 2 -56.41 91.02 94.67
C SER A 2 -54.98 90.58 95.01
N ARG A 3 -54.25 91.17 95.98
CA ARG A 3 -54.61 91.92 97.21
C ARG A 3 -53.72 93.19 97.35
N LYS A 4 -54.25 94.37 97.73
CA LYS A 4 -54.37 94.95 99.10
C LYS A 4 -53.02 95.07 99.85
N VAL A 5 -52.49 96.27 100.16
CA VAL A 5 -52.88 97.23 101.25
C VAL A 5 -52.33 96.78 102.62
N ALA A 6 -51.83 97.63 103.54
CA ALA A 6 -51.67 99.10 103.61
C ALA A 6 -50.15 99.46 103.77
N LYS A 7 -49.60 100.46 104.50
CA LYS A 7 -49.97 101.63 105.36
C LYS A 7 -48.67 102.51 105.41
N SER A 8 -48.55 103.84 105.56
CA SER A 8 -49.33 104.94 106.18
C SER A 8 -49.36 104.90 107.72
N SER A 9 -49.28 106.01 108.49
CA SER A 9 -49.12 107.46 108.24
C SER A 9 -48.97 108.22 109.58
N LYS A 10 -48.21 109.34 109.62
CA LYS A 10 -48.20 110.49 110.59
C LYS A 10 -46.80 111.15 110.50
N LYS A 11 -46.57 112.44 110.22
CA LYS A 11 -47.39 113.67 110.14
C LYS A 11 -47.97 114.21 111.46
N LEU A 12 -48.05 115.55 111.54
CA LEU A 12 -48.06 116.44 112.73
C LEU A 12 -46.62 116.67 113.25
N ASN A 13 -45.95 117.83 113.08
CA ASN A 13 -46.37 119.21 112.74
C ASN A 13 -47.28 119.91 113.76
N ILE A 14 -47.10 121.24 113.89
CA ILE A 14 -47.76 122.26 114.76
C ILE A 14 -46.96 122.54 116.07
N SER A 15 -46.75 123.78 116.55
CA SER A 15 -46.69 125.17 116.00
C SER A 15 -46.32 126.16 117.14
N SER A 16 -46.02 127.43 116.83
CA SER A 16 -46.07 128.63 117.73
C SER A 16 -45.17 128.62 118.98
N SER A 17 -44.87 129.73 119.68
CA SER A 17 -44.90 131.19 119.40
C SER A 17 -43.63 131.78 120.05
N LEU A 18 -43.05 132.95 119.75
CA LEU A 18 -43.55 134.24 119.25
C LEU A 18 -44.51 134.99 120.20
N GLU A 19 -43.92 135.42 121.31
CA GLU A 19 -44.21 136.58 122.18
C GLU A 19 -42.86 136.85 122.91
N SER A 20 -42.24 138.03 122.99
CA SER A 20 -42.63 139.43 122.74
C SER A 20 -43.43 140.14 123.84
N GLU A 21 -42.78 140.41 124.98
CA GLU A 21 -43.08 141.59 125.81
C GLU A 21 -41.79 142.27 126.30
N ASP A 22 -41.71 143.59 126.15
CA ASP A 22 -40.81 144.47 126.89
C ASP A 22 -41.45 144.82 128.24
N ILE A 23 -40.69 144.82 129.34
CA ILE A 23 -40.98 145.65 130.52
C ILE A 23 -39.69 146.31 131.00
N SER A 24 -39.76 147.62 131.25
CA SER A 24 -38.66 148.47 131.76
C SER A 24 -38.71 148.59 133.30
N LEU A 25 -37.95 149.56 133.84
CA LEU A 25 -37.93 150.04 135.24
C LEU A 25 -37.07 149.20 136.22
N GLU A 26 -36.42 149.78 137.22
CA GLU A 26 -35.74 151.09 137.29
C GLU A 26 -34.77 151.10 138.50
N THR A 27 -34.05 152.21 138.65
CA THR A 27 -33.38 152.80 139.82
C THR A 27 -33.87 152.38 141.24
N THR A 28 -33.09 152.52 142.33
CA THR A 28 -32.03 153.53 142.60
C THR A 28 -31.05 153.10 143.72
N VAL A 29 -29.90 153.78 143.79
CA VAL A 29 -29.05 153.93 145.00
C VAL A 29 -29.82 154.67 146.11
N PRO A 30 -29.41 154.57 147.40
CA PRO A 30 -28.62 155.68 147.94
C PRO A 30 -27.50 155.27 148.91
N THR A 31 -26.55 156.19 149.14
CA THR A 31 -25.41 156.06 150.07
C THR A 31 -25.50 157.05 151.24
N ASP A 32 -24.65 156.84 152.26
CA ASP A 32 -24.25 157.80 153.31
C ASP A 32 -25.35 158.16 154.38
N ASP A 33 -25.07 158.76 155.56
CA ASP A 33 -23.88 159.49 156.06
C ASP A 33 -23.77 159.62 157.62
N ILE A 34 -22.62 160.12 158.14
CA ILE A 34 -22.31 160.82 159.44
C ILE A 34 -22.60 160.21 160.86
N SER A 35 -21.51 159.84 161.55
CA SER A 35 -20.96 160.21 162.91
C SER A 35 -21.76 160.62 164.21
N SER A 36 -21.24 160.14 165.37
CA SER A 36 -21.22 160.73 166.76
C SER A 36 -22.53 160.75 167.62
N SER A 37 -22.55 160.93 168.97
CA SER A 37 -21.51 161.29 169.97
C SER A 37 -21.83 160.77 171.42
N GLU A 38 -20.78 160.65 172.27
CA GLU A 38 -20.75 160.81 173.77
C GLU A 38 -21.68 159.98 174.70
N GLU A 39 -21.47 159.82 176.03
CA GLU A 39 -20.45 160.24 177.04
C GLU A 39 -20.31 159.09 178.10
N ARG A 40 -19.81 159.15 179.36
CA ARG A 40 -19.30 160.18 180.30
C ARG A 40 -18.18 159.60 181.23
N ASP A 41 -17.64 160.43 182.12
CA ASP A 41 -16.53 160.21 183.06
C ASP A 41 -16.88 159.41 184.35
N GLY A 42 -15.87 158.93 185.09
CA GLY A 42 -16.05 158.22 186.37
C GLY A 42 -14.77 157.62 186.99
N LYS A 43 -14.04 158.39 187.80
CA LYS A 43 -12.83 157.94 188.53
C LYS A 43 -13.12 156.86 189.58
N ILE A 44 -12.18 155.93 189.80
CA ILE A 44 -11.59 155.47 191.11
C ILE A 44 -11.09 154.01 191.05
N LYS A 45 -9.80 153.81 191.39
CA LYS A 45 -9.09 152.55 191.77
C LYS A 45 -9.09 151.38 190.76
N ILE A 46 -7.88 150.95 190.38
CA ILE A 46 -7.63 149.88 189.40
C ILE A 46 -7.31 148.55 190.10
N THR A 47 -8.01 147.47 189.74
CA THR A 47 -7.64 146.07 190.03
C THR A 47 -7.96 145.15 188.85
N ARG A 48 -7.43 143.93 188.88
CA ARG A 48 -7.03 143.13 187.69
C ARG A 48 -8.16 142.68 186.74
N GLN A 49 -9.37 142.45 187.23
CA GLN A 49 -10.44 141.75 186.50
C GLN A 49 -11.04 142.51 185.30
N LEU A 50 -10.83 143.83 185.18
CA LEU A 50 -11.42 144.61 184.09
C LEU A 50 -10.70 144.42 182.74
N ILE A 51 -9.48 143.90 182.74
CA ILE A 51 -8.59 143.80 181.57
C ILE A 51 -8.99 142.61 180.70
N GLU A 52 -9.07 141.42 181.29
CA GLU A 52 -9.45 140.16 180.61
C GLU A 52 -10.80 140.27 179.88
N ARG A 53 -11.75 141.03 180.46
CA ARG A 53 -13.07 141.28 179.84
C ARG A 53 -13.01 142.19 178.61
N LYS A 54 -12.01 143.07 178.49
CA LYS A 54 -11.78 143.86 177.26
C LYS A 54 -11.09 143.05 176.16
N GLU A 55 -10.13 142.18 176.52
CA GLU A 55 -9.45 141.31 175.56
C GLU A 55 -10.42 140.33 174.87
N LEU A 56 -11.32 139.70 175.64
CA LEU A 56 -12.35 138.83 175.09
C LEU A 56 -13.31 139.55 174.13
N LEU A 57 -13.66 140.81 174.40
CA LEU A 57 -14.49 141.62 173.49
C LEU A 57 -13.77 141.96 172.18
N HIS A 58 -12.47 142.24 172.23
CA HIS A 58 -11.67 142.52 171.03
C HIS A 58 -11.56 141.29 170.11
N ASN A 59 -11.32 140.11 170.68
CA ASN A 59 -11.24 138.85 169.91
C ASN A 59 -12.56 138.52 169.19
N ILE A 60 -13.71 138.85 169.78
CA ILE A 60 -15.03 138.68 169.15
C ILE A 60 -15.23 139.65 167.96
N GLN A 61 -14.66 140.87 168.02
CA GLN A 61 -14.68 141.80 166.89
C GLN A 61 -13.80 141.32 165.74
N LEU A 62 -12.60 140.80 166.03
CA LEU A 62 -11.71 140.21 165.02
C LEU A 62 -12.38 139.06 164.25
N LEU A 63 -12.99 138.10 164.96
CA LEU A 63 -13.70 136.97 164.34
C LEU A 63 -14.89 137.41 163.47
N LYS A 64 -15.59 138.51 163.81
CA LYS A 64 -16.62 139.09 162.95
C LYS A 64 -16.06 139.68 161.66
N ILE A 65 -14.87 140.29 161.70
CA ILE A 65 -14.21 140.85 160.52
C ILE A 65 -13.72 139.73 159.59
N GLU A 66 -13.11 138.67 160.14
CA GLU A 66 -12.73 137.50 159.34
C GLU A 66 -13.93 136.83 158.66
N LEU A 67 -15.05 136.64 159.39
CA LEU A 67 -16.25 136.03 158.83
C LEU A 67 -16.90 136.90 157.74
N SER A 68 -16.86 138.23 157.89
CA SER A 68 -17.25 139.18 156.84
C SER A 68 -16.39 139.03 155.57
N GLN A 69 -15.06 138.98 155.73
CA GLN A 69 -14.12 138.77 154.61
C GLN A 69 -14.33 137.41 153.93
N LYS A 70 -14.60 136.34 154.69
CA LYS A 70 -14.91 135.01 154.15
C LYS A 70 -16.20 135.01 153.31
N ASN A 71 -17.25 135.71 153.74
CA ASN A 71 -18.47 135.85 152.94
C ASN A 71 -18.21 136.63 151.64
N MET A 72 -17.51 137.76 151.70
CA MET A 72 -17.13 138.53 150.49
C MET A 72 -16.35 137.68 149.49
N MET A 73 -15.44 136.82 149.97
CA MET A 73 -14.69 135.89 149.13
C MET A 73 -15.60 134.85 148.44
N ILE A 74 -16.63 134.36 149.15
CA ILE A 74 -17.60 133.38 148.62
C ILE A 74 -18.50 134.02 147.56
N ASP A 75 -18.97 135.25 147.79
CA ASP A 75 -19.88 135.92 146.86
C ASP A 75 -19.15 136.40 145.58
N ASN A 76 -17.89 136.83 145.67
CA ASN A 76 -17.05 137.05 144.49
C ASN A 76 -16.91 135.76 143.64
N LEU A 77 -16.61 134.61 144.28
CA LEU A 77 -16.49 133.33 143.58
C LEU A 77 -17.82 132.90 142.90
N LYS A 78 -18.99 133.27 143.44
CA LYS A 78 -20.27 133.02 142.75
C LYS A 78 -20.40 133.84 141.47
N VAL A 79 -19.98 135.11 141.48
CA VAL A 79 -20.01 135.98 140.29
C VAL A 79 -19.04 135.47 139.23
N ASP A 80 -17.84 135.04 139.63
CA ASP A 80 -16.86 134.40 138.73
C ASP A 80 -17.45 133.12 138.09
N TYR A 81 -18.18 132.29 138.84
CA TYR A 81 -18.81 131.09 138.28
C TYR A 81 -20.05 131.38 137.43
N LEU A 82 -20.87 132.39 137.76
CA LEU A 82 -22.04 132.80 136.96
C LEU A 82 -21.61 133.33 135.59
N THR A 83 -20.67 134.27 135.56
CA THR A 83 -20.10 134.79 134.31
C THR A 83 -19.42 133.68 133.49
N LYS A 84 -18.81 132.68 134.15
CA LYS A 84 -18.26 131.49 133.47
C LYS A 84 -19.33 130.61 132.82
N ILE A 85 -20.56 130.55 133.36
CA ILE A 85 -21.70 129.81 132.80
C ILE A 85 -22.24 130.56 131.57
N GLU A 86 -22.48 131.87 131.68
CA GLU A 86 -22.93 132.72 130.57
C GLU A 86 -21.96 132.61 129.37
N GLU A 87 -20.65 132.68 129.64
CA GLU A 87 -19.58 132.46 128.66
C GLU A 87 -19.62 131.09 127.96
N LEU A 88 -20.19 130.06 128.58
CA LEU A 88 -20.29 128.69 128.03
C LEU A 88 -21.61 128.49 127.28
N GLU A 89 -22.69 129.13 127.72
CA GLU A 89 -23.99 129.12 127.03
C GLU A 89 -23.93 129.90 125.71
N GLU A 90 -23.23 131.04 125.65
CA GLU A 90 -22.98 131.77 124.40
C GLU A 90 -22.21 130.89 123.39
N LYS A 91 -21.11 130.26 123.83
CA LYS A 91 -20.30 129.35 123.00
C LYS A 91 -21.08 128.10 122.55
N LEU A 92 -22.04 127.62 123.35
CA LEU A 92 -22.93 126.52 122.98
C LEU A 92 -23.92 126.95 121.89
N ASN A 93 -24.49 128.16 121.99
CA ASN A 93 -25.40 128.71 120.99
C ASN A 93 -24.69 128.94 119.65
N ASP A 94 -23.47 129.48 119.65
CA ASP A 94 -22.61 129.59 118.46
C ASP A 94 -22.37 128.24 117.78
N ALA A 95 -22.00 127.22 118.56
CA ALA A 95 -21.77 125.86 118.05
C ALA A 95 -23.06 125.24 117.46
N LEU A 96 -24.22 125.50 118.06
CA LEU A 96 -25.52 125.08 117.54
C LEU A 96 -25.88 125.80 116.22
N HIS A 97 -25.60 127.10 116.10
CA HIS A 97 -25.86 127.85 114.87
C HIS A 97 -24.93 127.41 113.73
N GLN A 98 -23.63 127.21 114.00
CA GLN A 98 -22.68 126.65 113.03
C GLN A 98 -23.13 125.25 112.55
N LYS A 99 -23.60 124.38 113.45
CA LYS A 99 -24.17 123.07 113.10
C LYS A 99 -25.37 123.18 112.17
N GLN A 100 -26.31 124.10 112.43
CA GLN A 100 -27.47 124.32 111.56
C GLN A 100 -27.04 124.78 110.16
N LEU A 101 -26.12 125.74 110.08
CA LEU A 101 -25.59 126.28 108.82
C LEU A 101 -24.90 125.20 107.97
N LEU A 102 -24.10 124.33 108.61
CA LEU A 102 -23.45 123.18 107.96
C LEU A 102 -24.48 122.13 107.49
N THR A 103 -25.53 121.89 108.26
CA THR A 103 -26.60 120.94 107.89
C THR A 103 -27.34 121.41 106.64
N LEU A 104 -27.76 122.68 106.59
CA LEU A 104 -28.40 123.29 105.42
C LEU A 104 -27.49 123.27 104.18
N ARG A 105 -26.17 123.50 104.37
CA ARG A 105 -25.19 123.41 103.30
C ARG A 105 -25.08 121.99 102.74
N LEU A 106 -25.05 120.97 103.60
CA LEU A 106 -25.00 119.57 103.18
C LEU A 106 -26.27 119.16 102.42
N ASP A 107 -27.46 119.49 102.95
CA ASP A 107 -28.74 119.22 102.28
C ASP A 107 -28.84 119.92 100.92
N SER A 108 -28.31 121.14 100.77
CA SER A 108 -28.27 121.84 99.48
C SER A 108 -27.41 121.12 98.44
N GLN A 109 -26.24 120.59 98.85
CA GLN A 109 -25.36 119.82 97.97
C GLN A 109 -25.98 118.47 97.58
N LEU A 110 -26.60 117.77 98.53
CA LEU A 110 -27.23 116.47 98.31
C LEU A 110 -28.44 116.59 97.38
N ASN A 111 -29.26 117.65 97.54
CA ASN A 111 -30.33 117.99 96.59
C ASN A 111 -29.82 118.36 95.19
N PHE A 112 -28.67 119.05 95.08
CA PHE A 112 -28.06 119.36 93.79
C PHE A 112 -27.58 118.09 93.07
N GLN A 113 -26.83 117.23 93.77
CA GLN A 113 -26.38 115.93 93.24
C GLN A 113 -27.55 115.04 92.80
N GLN A 114 -28.65 114.97 93.56
CA GLN A 114 -29.84 114.23 93.14
C GLN A 114 -30.50 114.79 91.88
N LYS A 115 -30.51 116.11 91.68
CA LYS A 115 -31.07 116.73 90.47
C LYS A 115 -30.22 116.44 89.25
N ASP A 116 -28.90 116.54 89.36
CA ASP A 116 -28.00 116.26 88.24
C ASP A 116 -27.95 114.77 87.90
N ALA A 117 -27.97 113.88 88.90
CA ALA A 117 -28.09 112.43 88.66
C ALA A 117 -29.36 112.08 87.86
N ARG A 118 -30.49 112.76 88.10
CA ARG A 118 -31.72 112.58 87.31
C ARG A 118 -31.57 113.10 85.88
N LYS A 119 -30.96 114.28 85.67
CA LYS A 119 -30.67 114.78 84.31
C LYS A 119 -29.79 113.81 83.51
N TYR A 120 -28.75 113.24 84.14
CA TYR A 120 -27.90 112.24 83.50
C TYR A 120 -28.67 110.95 83.16
N GLN A 121 -29.57 110.49 84.03
CA GLN A 121 -30.46 109.36 83.73
C GLN A 121 -31.45 109.67 82.60
N GLU A 122 -32.00 110.88 82.54
CA GLU A 122 -32.92 111.33 81.48
C GLU A 122 -32.21 111.46 80.12
N LEU A 123 -31.00 112.04 80.08
CA LEU A 123 -30.15 112.09 78.89
C LEU A 123 -29.77 110.69 78.41
N MET A 124 -29.26 109.83 79.29
CA MET A 124 -28.85 108.47 78.94
C MET A 124 -30.03 107.61 78.48
N LYS A 125 -31.24 107.88 78.97
CA LYS A 125 -32.49 107.27 78.50
C LYS A 125 -32.88 107.77 77.10
N GLN A 126 -32.74 109.06 76.81
CA GLN A 126 -32.97 109.61 75.47
C GLN A 126 -31.95 109.06 74.46
N GLU A 127 -30.67 109.00 74.81
CA GLU A 127 -29.62 108.38 73.97
C GLU A 127 -29.95 106.91 73.69
N MET A 128 -30.29 106.13 74.72
CA MET A 128 -30.71 104.73 74.56
C MET A 128 -31.94 104.58 73.65
N GLU A 129 -32.94 105.46 73.77
CA GLU A 129 -34.12 105.47 72.91
C GLU A 129 -33.77 105.78 71.44
N THR A 130 -32.83 106.70 71.17
CA THR A 130 -32.35 106.95 69.80
C THR A 130 -31.56 105.77 69.22
N ILE A 131 -30.74 105.09 70.04
CA ILE A 131 -29.99 103.89 69.64
C ILE A 131 -30.95 102.75 69.30
N LEU A 132 -31.96 102.50 70.14
CA LEU A 132 -32.99 101.47 69.91
C LEU A 132 -33.82 101.77 68.65
N LEU A 133 -34.20 103.03 68.42
CA LEU A 133 -34.89 103.44 67.20
C LEU A 133 -34.02 103.19 65.95
N ARG A 134 -32.71 103.49 66.03
CA ARG A 134 -31.77 103.25 64.94
C ARG A 134 -31.51 101.76 64.70
N GLN A 135 -31.42 100.96 65.76
CA GLN A 135 -31.32 99.50 65.66
C GLN A 135 -32.54 98.92 64.93
N LYS A 136 -33.76 99.33 65.31
CA LYS A 136 -34.99 98.86 64.65
C LYS A 136 -35.02 99.17 63.15
N GLN A 137 -34.59 100.36 62.74
CA GLN A 137 -34.45 100.71 61.31
C GLN A 137 -33.44 99.81 60.58
N LEU A 138 -32.33 99.47 61.23
CA LEU A 138 -31.30 98.58 60.66
C LEU A 138 -31.80 97.13 60.57
N GLU A 139 -32.59 96.66 61.54
CA GLU A 139 -33.22 95.34 61.51
C GLU A 139 -34.29 95.24 60.41
N GLU A 140 -35.18 96.23 60.30
CA GLU A 140 -36.20 96.31 59.25
C GLU A 140 -35.58 96.35 57.84
N THR A 141 -34.51 97.14 57.65
CA THR A 141 -33.79 97.19 56.35
C THR A 141 -33.00 95.90 56.08
N ASN A 142 -32.42 95.25 57.09
CA ASN A 142 -31.75 93.94 56.93
C ASN A 142 -32.76 92.86 56.51
N LEU A 143 -33.97 92.87 57.08
CA LEU A 143 -35.05 91.93 56.73
C LEU A 143 -35.50 92.13 55.28
N GLN A 144 -35.79 93.37 54.85
CA GLN A 144 -36.13 93.68 53.46
C GLN A 144 -35.01 93.27 52.46
N LEU A 145 -33.74 93.40 52.84
CA LEU A 145 -32.61 92.97 52.02
C LEU A 145 -32.53 91.43 51.92
N ARG A 146 -32.84 90.70 53.00
CA ARG A 146 -32.93 89.23 53.00
C ARG A 146 -34.07 88.73 52.12
N GLU A 147 -35.22 89.39 52.16
CA GLU A 147 -36.38 89.07 51.32
C GLU A 147 -36.04 89.28 49.84
N LYS A 148 -35.52 90.47 49.46
CA LYS A 148 -35.06 90.75 48.08
C LYS A 148 -34.00 89.76 47.60
N ALA A 149 -33.04 89.39 48.47
CA ALA A 149 -32.05 88.35 48.15
C ALA A 149 -32.66 86.93 48.08
N GLY A 150 -33.80 86.69 48.71
CA GLY A 150 -34.62 85.48 48.54
C GLY A 150 -35.38 85.47 47.21
N ASP A 151 -35.96 86.59 46.81
CA ASP A 151 -36.67 86.76 45.54
C ASP A 151 -35.75 86.57 44.35
N ILE A 152 -34.58 87.23 44.36
CA ILE A 152 -33.54 87.02 43.34
C ILE A 152 -33.18 85.52 43.24
N ARG A 153 -32.96 84.82 44.35
CA ARG A 153 -32.67 83.37 44.35
C ARG A 153 -33.86 82.46 43.95
N ARG A 154 -35.09 82.97 43.92
CA ARG A 154 -36.25 82.28 43.36
C ARG A 154 -36.36 82.50 41.85
N ASN A 155 -36.13 83.73 41.40
CA ASN A 155 -36.18 84.11 39.99
C ASN A 155 -34.97 83.59 39.19
N LEU A 156 -33.85 83.28 39.87
CA LEU A 156 -32.65 82.66 39.29
C LEU A 156 -32.72 81.11 39.28
N ARG A 157 -33.85 80.53 38.88
CA ARG A 157 -34.03 79.07 38.76
C ARG A 157 -34.21 78.59 37.32
N ASP A 158 -35.08 79.26 36.57
CA ASP A 158 -35.55 78.80 35.27
C ASP A 158 -35.05 79.77 34.18
N PHE A 159 -33.99 79.37 33.47
CA PHE A 159 -33.26 80.21 32.50
C PHE A 159 -33.51 79.82 31.03
N GLU A 160 -34.65 79.19 30.73
CA GLU A 160 -34.94 78.66 29.39
C GLU A 160 -35.42 79.78 28.44
N LEU A 161 -34.47 80.39 27.73
CA LEU A 161 -34.73 81.30 26.62
C LEU A 161 -34.85 80.53 25.29
N THR A 162 -35.80 80.93 24.45
CA THR A 162 -35.77 80.65 23.01
C THR A 162 -34.80 81.60 22.29
N GLU A 163 -34.33 81.19 21.10
CA GLU A 163 -33.37 81.99 20.30
C GLU A 163 -33.92 83.40 19.98
N GLU A 164 -35.23 83.52 19.76
CA GLU A 164 -35.91 84.82 19.62
C GLU A 164 -35.86 85.70 20.87
N GLN A 165 -36.11 85.12 22.05
CA GLN A 165 -36.12 85.86 23.32
C GLN A 165 -34.70 86.31 23.69
N TYR A 166 -33.71 85.43 23.49
CA TYR A 166 -32.30 85.76 23.63
C TYR A 166 -31.87 86.92 22.73
N MET A 167 -32.21 86.89 21.43
CA MET A 167 -31.86 87.98 20.50
C MET A 167 -32.53 89.31 20.86
N LYS A 168 -33.75 89.27 21.41
CA LYS A 168 -34.44 90.46 21.92
C LYS A 168 -33.74 91.01 23.18
N LEU A 169 -33.49 90.17 24.18
CA LEU A 169 -32.83 90.58 25.43
C LEU A 169 -31.38 91.06 25.22
N LYS A 170 -30.62 90.42 24.34
CA LYS A 170 -29.24 90.80 23.99
C LYS A 170 -29.11 92.13 23.24
N SER A 171 -30.23 92.73 22.80
CA SER A 171 -30.24 94.07 22.19
C SER A 171 -30.24 95.22 23.21
N PHE A 172 -30.50 94.94 24.49
CA PHE A 172 -30.46 95.93 25.58
C PHE A 172 -29.07 95.98 26.23
N PRO A 173 -28.60 97.16 26.68
CA PRO A 173 -27.35 97.28 27.43
C PRO A 173 -27.47 96.67 28.83
N GLU A 174 -26.34 96.24 29.41
CA GLU A 174 -26.31 95.52 30.70
C GLU A 174 -26.96 96.32 31.85
N ASP A 175 -26.87 97.65 31.84
CA ASP A 175 -27.50 98.55 32.84
C ASP A 175 -29.04 98.57 32.81
N GLN A 176 -29.68 98.06 31.75
CA GLN A 176 -31.14 98.04 31.59
C GLN A 176 -31.77 96.66 31.79
N LEU A 177 -30.94 95.61 31.88
CA LEU A 177 -31.40 94.24 32.07
C LEU A 177 -31.62 93.92 33.55
N SER A 178 -32.70 93.22 33.87
CA SER A 178 -32.86 92.68 35.22
C SER A 178 -31.84 91.55 35.47
N ILE A 179 -31.50 91.31 36.75
CA ILE A 179 -30.53 90.26 37.13
C ILE A 179 -30.90 88.88 36.54
N PRO A 180 -32.18 88.43 36.55
CA PRO A 180 -32.57 87.20 35.87
C PRO A 180 -32.35 87.22 34.36
N GLU A 181 -32.66 88.31 33.65
CA GLU A 181 -32.49 88.41 32.20
C GLU A 181 -31.00 88.38 31.81
N TYR A 182 -30.16 89.14 32.50
CA TYR A 182 -28.71 89.11 32.30
C TYR A 182 -28.12 87.70 32.50
N VAL A 183 -28.49 87.03 33.60
CA VAL A 183 -28.05 85.64 33.84
C VAL A 183 -28.62 84.67 32.80
N SER A 184 -29.85 84.89 32.31
CA SER A 184 -30.45 84.09 31.24
C SER A 184 -29.69 84.23 29.92
N ILE A 185 -29.27 85.44 29.52
CA ILE A 185 -28.42 85.66 28.34
C ILE A 185 -27.10 84.92 28.49
N ARG A 186 -26.41 85.07 29.64
CA ARG A 186 -25.12 84.39 29.90
C ARG A 186 -25.26 82.86 29.95
N PHE A 187 -26.37 82.35 30.49
CA PHE A 187 -26.67 80.92 30.49
C PHE A 187 -26.90 80.40 29.08
N TYR A 188 -27.67 81.13 28.25
CA TYR A 188 -27.90 80.77 26.85
C TYR A 188 -26.59 80.83 26.01
N ASP A 189 -25.78 81.89 26.17
CA ASP A 189 -24.48 82.06 25.51
C ASP A 189 -23.55 80.84 25.74
N LEU A 190 -23.57 80.25 26.95
CA LEU A 190 -22.72 79.11 27.32
C LEU A 190 -23.35 77.74 27.01
N VAL A 191 -24.66 77.60 27.22
CA VAL A 191 -25.35 76.30 27.15
C VAL A 191 -25.90 75.98 25.76
N ASN A 192 -26.30 76.99 24.97
CA ASN A 192 -26.82 76.75 23.62
C ASN A 192 -25.77 76.16 22.66
N PRO A 193 -24.49 76.62 22.63
CA PRO A 193 -23.45 75.98 21.81
C PRO A 193 -23.25 74.50 22.18
N LEU A 194 -23.19 74.18 23.48
CA LEU A 194 -23.07 72.81 23.97
C LEU A 194 -24.31 71.95 23.62
N ARG A 195 -25.52 72.53 23.62
CA ARG A 195 -26.74 71.84 23.15
C ARG A 195 -26.71 71.59 21.64
N LYS A 196 -26.16 72.51 20.84
CA LYS A 196 -25.97 72.33 19.38
C LYS A 196 -24.92 71.24 19.10
N GLU A 197 -23.75 71.30 19.74
CA GLU A 197 -22.70 70.26 19.68
C GLU A 197 -23.22 68.86 20.09
N ILE A 198 -23.95 68.75 21.20
CA ILE A 198 -24.58 67.48 21.63
C ILE A 198 -25.59 66.97 20.59
N SER A 199 -26.27 67.86 19.86
CA SER A 199 -27.22 67.48 18.81
C SER A 199 -26.51 67.01 17.55
N GLU A 200 -25.46 67.70 17.11
CA GLU A 200 -24.59 67.31 16.01
C GLU A 200 -23.89 65.97 16.27
N LEU A 201 -23.34 65.77 17.48
CA LEU A 201 -22.75 64.50 17.90
C LEU A 201 -23.77 63.36 17.97
N ARG A 202 -25.05 63.64 18.24
CA ARG A 202 -26.13 62.64 18.19
C ARG A 202 -26.51 62.27 16.77
N LEU A 203 -26.61 63.24 15.86
CA LEU A 203 -26.85 62.98 14.43
C LEU A 203 -25.71 62.14 13.86
N LYS A 204 -24.46 62.59 14.06
CA LYS A 204 -23.26 61.87 13.60
C LYS A 204 -23.10 60.48 14.19
N LYS A 205 -23.54 60.27 15.44
CA LYS A 205 -23.60 58.92 16.04
C LYS A 205 -24.62 58.03 15.31
N ASN A 206 -25.77 58.56 14.92
CA ASN A 206 -26.80 57.79 14.22
C ASN A 206 -26.34 57.46 12.79
N GLU A 207 -25.80 58.43 12.05
CA GLU A 207 -25.16 58.25 10.74
C GLU A 207 -24.12 57.11 10.78
N LEU A 208 -23.17 57.16 11.72
CA LEU A 208 -22.15 56.11 11.91
C LEU A 208 -22.72 54.75 12.35
N LEU A 209 -23.91 54.70 12.97
CA LEU A 209 -24.59 53.45 13.31
C LEU A 209 -25.34 52.86 12.12
N GLU A 210 -25.91 53.70 11.27
CA GLU A 210 -26.55 53.31 10.01
C GLU A 210 -25.50 52.80 9.02
N GLU A 211 -24.42 53.54 8.78
CA GLU A 211 -23.25 53.07 8.03
C GLU A 211 -22.70 51.74 8.56
N LEU A 212 -22.55 51.60 9.88
CA LEU A 212 -22.09 50.35 10.50
C LEU A 212 -23.08 49.19 10.32
N SER A 213 -24.38 49.48 10.18
CA SER A 213 -25.41 48.47 9.89
C SER A 213 -25.40 48.03 8.43
N GLU A 214 -25.23 48.97 7.49
CA GLU A 214 -25.11 48.70 6.07
C GLU A 214 -23.85 47.90 5.75
N ASN A 215 -22.70 48.33 6.28
CA ASN A 215 -21.43 47.61 6.13
C ASN A 215 -21.52 46.16 6.68
N LYS A 216 -22.26 45.95 7.79
CA LYS A 216 -22.53 44.59 8.30
C LYS A 216 -23.47 43.79 7.40
N GLY A 217 -24.43 44.44 6.71
CA GLY A 217 -25.29 43.81 5.72
C GLY A 217 -24.50 43.37 4.48
N GLN A 218 -23.72 44.29 3.91
CA GLN A 218 -22.84 44.02 2.76
C GLN A 218 -21.82 42.92 3.06
N LEU A 219 -21.18 42.95 4.23
CA LEU A 219 -20.22 41.92 4.63
C LEU A 219 -20.86 40.54 4.76
N LYS A 220 -22.09 40.44 5.29
CA LYS A 220 -22.86 39.18 5.32
C LYS A 220 -23.14 38.66 3.92
N GLN A 221 -23.70 39.49 3.04
CA GLN A 221 -23.99 39.12 1.65
C GLN A 221 -22.72 38.64 0.93
N LEU A 222 -21.59 39.33 1.12
CA LEU A 222 -20.31 38.93 0.55
C LEU A 222 -19.82 37.57 1.09
N THR A 223 -19.98 37.30 2.39
CA THR A 223 -19.66 35.98 2.96
C THR A 223 -20.60 34.87 2.49
N GLU A 224 -21.88 35.17 2.29
CA GLU A 224 -22.88 34.23 1.77
C GLU A 224 -22.56 33.86 0.31
N THR A 225 -22.30 34.85 -0.56
CA THR A 225 -21.88 34.59 -1.96
C THR A 225 -20.55 33.87 -2.04
N TYR A 226 -19.58 34.18 -1.17
CA TYR A 226 -18.29 33.48 -1.13
C TYR A 226 -18.45 32.01 -0.70
N GLU A 227 -19.34 31.72 0.26
CA GLU A 227 -19.63 30.33 0.61
C GLU A 227 -20.35 29.57 -0.51
N GLU A 228 -21.28 30.22 -1.23
CA GLU A 228 -21.93 29.62 -2.40
C GLU A 228 -20.94 29.33 -3.51
N ASP A 229 -20.08 30.27 -3.90
CA ASP A 229 -19.02 30.04 -4.88
C ASP A 229 -18.05 28.93 -4.45
N ARG A 230 -17.72 28.84 -3.15
CA ARG A 230 -16.89 27.75 -2.62
C ARG A 230 -17.57 26.38 -2.73
N ARG A 231 -18.90 26.31 -2.56
CA ARG A 231 -19.70 25.09 -2.76
C ARG A 231 -19.72 24.73 -4.26
N ASN A 232 -20.13 25.68 -5.10
CA ASN A 232 -20.16 25.58 -6.57
C ASN A 232 -18.81 25.08 -7.15
N TYR A 233 -17.69 25.64 -6.68
CA TYR A 233 -16.35 25.24 -7.09
C TYR A 233 -16.03 23.79 -6.72
N SER A 234 -16.39 23.34 -5.51
CA SER A 234 -16.14 21.95 -5.09
C SER A 234 -17.02 20.93 -5.81
N GLU A 235 -18.28 21.28 -6.12
CA GLU A 235 -19.14 20.47 -6.99
C GLU A 235 -18.61 20.39 -8.42
N LEU A 236 -18.15 21.50 -8.99
CA LEU A 236 -17.47 21.54 -10.29
C LEU A 236 -16.19 20.69 -10.28
N GLN A 237 -15.39 20.73 -9.21
CA GLN A 237 -14.18 19.92 -9.06
C GLN A 237 -14.52 18.42 -9.04
N ILE A 238 -15.54 18.01 -8.27
CA ILE A 238 -16.02 16.62 -8.23
C ILE A 238 -16.55 16.19 -9.61
N ARG A 239 -17.29 17.06 -10.31
CA ARG A 239 -17.79 16.78 -11.66
C ARG A 239 -16.65 16.60 -12.67
N CYS A 240 -15.63 17.45 -12.62
CA CYS A 240 -14.44 17.33 -13.48
C CYS A 240 -13.65 16.04 -13.17
N GLN A 241 -13.57 15.62 -11.91
CA GLN A 241 -12.96 14.33 -11.54
C GLN A 241 -13.74 13.13 -12.11
N ARG A 242 -15.08 13.14 -12.03
CA ARG A 242 -15.93 12.09 -12.64
C ARG A 242 -15.78 12.03 -14.15
N LEU A 243 -15.87 13.18 -14.82
CA LEU A 243 -15.68 13.28 -16.28
C LEU A 243 -14.28 12.82 -16.72
N ALA A 244 -13.24 13.03 -15.91
CA ALA A 244 -11.89 12.53 -16.20
C ALA A 244 -11.79 11.00 -16.12
N LEU A 245 -12.54 10.35 -15.20
CA LEU A 245 -12.63 8.89 -15.11
C LEU A 245 -13.44 8.32 -16.28
N GLU A 246 -14.62 8.87 -16.56
CA GLU A 246 -15.46 8.48 -17.72
C GLU A 246 -14.69 8.61 -19.05
N LEU A 247 -13.85 9.63 -19.17
CA LEU A 247 -12.95 9.85 -20.33
C LEU A 247 -11.75 8.88 -20.37
N ALA A 248 -11.34 8.30 -19.24
CA ALA A 248 -10.34 7.23 -19.19
C ALA A 248 -10.96 5.87 -19.57
N ASP A 249 -12.12 5.53 -19.02
CA ASP A 249 -12.86 4.29 -19.31
C ASP A 249 -13.25 4.21 -20.79
N THR A 250 -13.77 5.30 -21.36
CA THR A 250 -14.11 5.36 -22.80
C THR A 250 -12.88 5.23 -23.69
N LYS A 251 -11.73 5.82 -23.32
CA LYS A 251 -10.46 5.59 -24.03
C LYS A 251 -10.02 4.12 -23.96
N GLN A 252 -10.15 3.47 -22.80
CA GLN A 252 -9.81 2.06 -22.64
C GLN A 252 -10.72 1.16 -23.50
N LEU A 253 -12.02 1.45 -23.56
CA LEU A 253 -12.98 0.74 -24.42
C LEU A 253 -12.66 0.92 -25.91
N ILE A 254 -12.27 2.12 -26.33
CA ILE A 254 -11.80 2.39 -27.70
C ILE A 254 -10.55 1.56 -28.01
N GLN A 255 -9.52 1.61 -27.15
CA GLN A 255 -8.29 0.83 -27.31
C GLN A 255 -8.53 -0.68 -27.40
N GLN A 256 -9.44 -1.23 -26.56
CA GLN A 256 -9.85 -2.63 -26.66
C GLN A 256 -10.60 -2.93 -27.96
N GLY A 257 -11.44 -2.01 -28.43
CA GLY A 257 -12.15 -2.13 -29.70
C GLY A 257 -11.20 -2.12 -30.90
N ASP A 258 -10.21 -1.24 -30.90
CA ASP A 258 -9.23 -1.11 -31.98
C ASP A 258 -8.25 -2.30 -32.01
N TYR A 259 -7.76 -2.75 -30.85
CA TYR A 259 -6.99 -4.00 -30.76
C TYR A 259 -7.75 -5.22 -31.30
N ARG A 260 -9.07 -5.29 -31.11
CA ARG A 260 -9.91 -6.34 -31.71
C ARG A 260 -10.03 -6.20 -33.23
N LYS A 261 -10.09 -4.98 -33.78
CA LYS A 261 -10.10 -4.73 -35.23
C LYS A 261 -8.76 -5.10 -35.87
N GLU A 262 -7.65 -4.60 -35.33
CA GLU A 262 -6.29 -4.81 -35.87
C GLU A 262 -5.87 -6.29 -35.91
N ASN A 263 -6.39 -7.11 -34.99
CA ASN A 263 -6.12 -8.54 -34.96
C ASN A 263 -7.24 -9.39 -35.59
N TYR A 264 -8.38 -8.80 -35.99
CA TYR A 264 -9.47 -9.54 -36.64
C TYR A 264 -9.00 -10.21 -37.92
N ASP A 265 -8.30 -9.49 -38.80
CA ASP A 265 -7.85 -10.05 -40.09
C ASP A 265 -6.78 -11.14 -39.92
N LYS A 266 -5.98 -11.09 -38.85
CA LYS A 266 -5.00 -12.15 -38.50
C LYS A 266 -5.70 -13.41 -38.00
N VAL A 267 -6.54 -13.26 -36.97
CA VAL A 267 -7.30 -14.39 -36.41
C VAL A 267 -8.21 -15.01 -37.46
N LYS A 268 -8.79 -14.19 -38.35
CA LYS A 268 -9.54 -14.65 -39.50
C LYS A 268 -8.64 -15.40 -40.48
N SER A 269 -7.47 -14.89 -40.89
CA SER A 269 -6.61 -15.59 -41.84
C SER A 269 -6.05 -16.92 -41.30
N GLU A 270 -5.71 -16.96 -40.01
CA GLU A 270 -5.36 -18.20 -39.28
C GLU A 270 -6.52 -19.21 -39.29
N ARG A 271 -7.73 -18.76 -38.98
CA ARG A 271 -8.96 -19.56 -39.02
C ARG A 271 -9.29 -20.06 -40.43
N ASP A 272 -9.21 -19.19 -41.43
CA ASP A 272 -9.46 -19.50 -42.84
C ASP A 272 -8.42 -20.52 -43.38
N ALA A 273 -7.17 -20.45 -42.92
CA ALA A 273 -6.12 -21.41 -43.25
C ALA A 273 -6.33 -22.77 -42.57
N LEU A 274 -6.70 -22.80 -41.28
CA LEU A 274 -7.05 -24.03 -40.55
C LEU A 274 -8.30 -24.71 -41.12
N GLU A 275 -9.28 -23.95 -41.61
CA GLU A 275 -10.44 -24.50 -42.34
C GLU A 275 -10.00 -25.16 -43.65
N GLN A 276 -9.06 -24.56 -44.40
CA GLN A 276 -8.50 -25.15 -45.63
C GLN A 276 -7.70 -26.44 -45.33
N GLU A 277 -6.83 -26.42 -44.32
CA GLU A 277 -6.04 -27.60 -43.93
C GLU A 277 -6.95 -28.75 -43.46
N ALA A 278 -8.00 -28.45 -42.70
CA ALA A 278 -9.00 -29.44 -42.29
C ALA A 278 -9.77 -30.06 -43.48
N VAL A 279 -10.08 -29.27 -44.52
CA VAL A 279 -10.70 -29.77 -45.76
C VAL A 279 -9.72 -30.63 -46.56
N GLU A 280 -8.44 -30.22 -46.66
CA GLU A 280 -7.41 -31.04 -47.30
C GLU A 280 -7.20 -32.39 -46.58
N LEU A 281 -7.14 -32.37 -45.24
CA LEU A 281 -6.95 -33.58 -44.44
C LEU A 281 -8.13 -34.55 -44.58
N ARG A 282 -9.37 -34.05 -44.64
CA ARG A 282 -10.56 -34.89 -44.95
C ARG A 282 -10.45 -35.52 -46.33
N ARG A 283 -10.13 -34.73 -47.37
CA ARG A 283 -9.95 -35.26 -48.73
C ARG A 283 -8.81 -36.29 -48.84
N LYS A 284 -7.70 -36.08 -48.12
CA LYS A 284 -6.60 -37.05 -48.01
C LYS A 284 -7.06 -38.33 -47.31
N HIS A 285 -7.88 -38.22 -46.28
CA HIS A 285 -8.47 -39.37 -45.57
C HIS A 285 -9.45 -40.17 -46.44
N GLU A 286 -10.38 -39.51 -47.15
CA GLU A 286 -11.33 -40.12 -48.10
C GLU A 286 -10.61 -40.96 -49.17
N ILE A 287 -9.51 -40.43 -49.73
CA ILE A 287 -8.68 -41.15 -50.72
C ILE A 287 -8.00 -42.38 -50.10
N LEU A 288 -7.48 -42.26 -48.88
CA LEU A 288 -6.85 -43.38 -48.16
C LEU A 288 -7.87 -44.45 -47.74
N GLU A 289 -9.08 -44.06 -47.34
CA GLU A 289 -10.16 -44.98 -47.00
C GLU A 289 -10.63 -45.76 -48.24
N ALA A 290 -10.83 -45.08 -49.37
CA ALA A 290 -11.15 -45.73 -50.64
C ALA A 290 -10.06 -46.72 -51.09
N SER A 291 -8.78 -46.34 -50.95
CA SER A 291 -7.64 -47.21 -51.24
C SER A 291 -7.60 -48.44 -50.32
N HIS A 292 -7.79 -48.25 -49.01
CA HIS A 292 -7.87 -49.34 -48.04
C HIS A 292 -9.04 -50.29 -48.31
N ILE A 293 -10.19 -49.77 -48.74
CA ILE A 293 -11.36 -50.58 -49.15
C ILE A 293 -11.05 -51.41 -50.40
N SER A 294 -10.26 -50.90 -51.36
CA SER A 294 -9.79 -51.69 -52.51
C SER A 294 -8.86 -52.82 -52.07
N GLN A 295 -7.81 -52.48 -51.33
CA GLN A 295 -6.82 -53.46 -50.82
C GLN A 295 -7.46 -54.52 -49.92
N ALA A 296 -8.51 -54.18 -49.15
CA ALA A 296 -9.25 -55.14 -48.34
C ALA A 296 -10.07 -56.14 -49.20
N LYS A 297 -10.61 -55.72 -50.35
CA LYS A 297 -11.27 -56.61 -51.33
C LYS A 297 -10.26 -57.50 -52.03
N GLU A 298 -9.18 -56.92 -52.56
CA GLU A 298 -8.08 -57.64 -53.19
C GLU A 298 -7.51 -58.72 -52.26
N ARG A 299 -7.28 -58.39 -50.97
CA ARG A 299 -6.85 -59.36 -49.96
C ARG A 299 -7.88 -60.46 -49.69
N SER A 300 -9.18 -60.14 -49.76
CA SER A 300 -10.26 -61.15 -49.63
C SER A 300 -10.33 -62.07 -50.84
N GLU A 301 -10.09 -61.54 -52.04
CA GLU A 301 -10.07 -62.30 -53.31
C GLU A 301 -8.85 -63.21 -53.38
N LEU A 302 -7.64 -62.69 -53.16
CA LEU A 302 -6.41 -63.49 -53.01
C LEU A 302 -6.54 -64.56 -51.91
N SER A 303 -7.21 -64.26 -50.79
CA SER A 303 -7.46 -65.24 -49.74
C SER A 303 -8.40 -66.37 -50.20
N LYS A 304 -9.38 -66.10 -51.07
CA LYS A 304 -10.23 -67.14 -51.66
C LYS A 304 -9.43 -67.97 -52.66
N GLU A 305 -8.67 -67.33 -53.55
CA GLU A 305 -7.79 -67.99 -54.51
C GLU A 305 -6.83 -68.96 -53.80
N VAL A 306 -6.15 -68.52 -52.75
CA VAL A 306 -5.28 -69.38 -51.91
C VAL A 306 -6.04 -70.60 -51.36
N THR A 307 -7.28 -70.45 -50.86
CA THR A 307 -8.06 -71.62 -50.40
C THR A 307 -8.47 -72.55 -51.53
N THR A 308 -8.79 -72.04 -52.73
CA THR A 308 -9.08 -72.89 -53.90
C THR A 308 -7.82 -73.61 -54.39
N LEU A 309 -6.67 -72.95 -54.42
CA LEU A 309 -5.39 -73.56 -54.77
C LEU A 309 -5.02 -74.66 -53.77
N GLN A 310 -5.16 -74.42 -52.46
CA GLN A 310 -4.98 -75.44 -51.43
C GLN A 310 -5.87 -76.68 -51.67
N GLN A 311 -7.15 -76.48 -52.01
CA GLN A 311 -8.06 -77.58 -52.35
C GLN A 311 -7.61 -78.35 -53.61
N THR A 312 -7.20 -77.66 -54.69
CA THR A 312 -6.69 -78.33 -55.91
C THR A 312 -5.40 -79.10 -55.65
N VAL A 313 -4.48 -78.56 -54.83
CA VAL A 313 -3.26 -79.26 -54.42
C VAL A 313 -3.59 -80.52 -53.60
N THR A 314 -4.57 -80.46 -52.69
CA THR A 314 -5.03 -81.64 -51.93
C THR A 314 -5.69 -82.71 -52.81
N LEU A 315 -6.36 -82.32 -53.90
CA LEU A 315 -6.88 -83.28 -54.90
C LEU A 315 -5.74 -83.91 -55.69
N LEU A 316 -4.84 -83.10 -56.26
CA LEU A 316 -3.67 -83.59 -57.03
C LEU A 316 -2.73 -84.47 -56.19
N GLN A 317 -2.66 -84.25 -54.87
CA GLN A 317 -1.95 -85.15 -53.94
C GLN A 317 -2.61 -86.53 -53.86
N LYS A 318 -3.94 -86.60 -53.79
CA LYS A 318 -4.69 -87.88 -53.78
C LYS A 318 -4.57 -88.60 -55.13
N ASP A 319 -4.62 -87.87 -56.24
CA ASP A 319 -4.45 -88.44 -57.58
C ASP A 319 -3.03 -88.99 -57.75
N LYS A 320 -2.01 -88.26 -57.28
CA LYS A 320 -0.62 -88.74 -57.22
C LYS A 320 -0.46 -89.99 -56.34
N GLU A 321 -1.10 -90.04 -55.18
CA GLU A 321 -1.10 -91.24 -54.33
C GLU A 321 -1.77 -92.44 -55.03
N TYR A 322 -2.90 -92.22 -55.69
CA TYR A 322 -3.61 -93.26 -56.44
C TYR A 322 -2.76 -93.82 -57.59
N LEU A 323 -2.19 -92.94 -58.42
CA LEU A 323 -1.29 -93.33 -59.50
C LEU A 323 -0.01 -94.00 -58.99
N ASN A 324 0.55 -93.57 -57.86
CA ASN A 324 1.69 -94.23 -57.23
C ASN A 324 1.34 -95.66 -56.76
N ARG A 325 0.15 -95.88 -56.16
CA ARG A 325 -0.32 -97.23 -55.79
C ARG A 325 -0.47 -98.12 -57.03
N GLN A 326 -1.12 -97.61 -58.08
CA GLN A 326 -1.31 -98.33 -59.34
C GLN A 326 0.03 -98.66 -60.02
N ASN A 327 0.99 -97.74 -60.02
CA ASN A 327 2.33 -97.96 -60.58
C ASN A 327 3.12 -99.00 -59.77
N MET A 328 3.01 -98.98 -58.44
CA MET A 328 3.61 -100.03 -57.58
C MET A 328 2.99 -101.40 -57.86
N GLU A 329 1.66 -101.50 -58.00
CA GLU A 329 0.99 -102.75 -58.39
C GLU A 329 1.45 -103.26 -59.76
N LEU A 330 1.56 -102.38 -60.75
CA LEU A 330 2.04 -102.73 -62.08
C LEU A 330 3.51 -103.18 -62.04
N SER A 331 4.36 -102.47 -61.30
CA SER A 331 5.78 -102.82 -61.13
C SER A 331 5.96 -104.20 -60.51
N VAL A 332 5.16 -104.54 -59.48
CA VAL A 332 5.16 -105.88 -58.88
C VAL A 332 4.68 -106.95 -59.86
N ARG A 333 3.68 -106.65 -60.72
CA ARG A 333 3.23 -107.58 -61.77
C ARG A 333 4.28 -107.78 -62.87
N CYS A 334 4.96 -106.71 -63.31
CA CYS A 334 6.06 -106.80 -64.26
C CYS A 334 7.16 -107.71 -63.71
N ALA A 335 7.61 -107.47 -62.48
CA ALA A 335 8.63 -108.30 -61.83
C ALA A 335 8.22 -109.79 -61.75
N HIS A 336 6.93 -110.11 -61.52
CA HIS A 336 6.45 -111.50 -61.50
C HIS A 336 6.45 -112.18 -62.89
N GLU A 337 6.16 -111.44 -63.96
CA GLU A 337 6.21 -111.96 -65.33
C GLU A 337 7.65 -111.99 -65.89
N GLU A 338 8.53 -111.09 -65.44
CA GLU A 338 9.98 -111.14 -65.69
C GLU A 338 10.59 -112.39 -65.02
N ASP A 339 10.34 -112.60 -63.73
CA ASP A 339 10.63 -113.83 -62.96
C ASP A 339 10.21 -115.12 -63.70
N ARG A 340 9.02 -115.09 -64.31
CA ARG A 340 8.43 -116.21 -65.05
C ARG A 340 9.11 -116.40 -66.41
N LEU A 341 9.44 -115.31 -67.09
CA LEU A 341 10.14 -115.31 -68.37
C LEU A 341 11.58 -115.81 -68.20
N GLU A 342 12.29 -115.43 -67.13
CA GLU A 342 13.61 -115.99 -66.81
C GLU A 342 13.55 -117.51 -66.58
N ARG A 343 12.56 -118.00 -65.80
CA ARG A 343 12.35 -119.45 -65.60
C ARG A 343 12.09 -120.18 -66.92
N LEU A 344 11.30 -119.60 -67.82
CA LEU A 344 11.02 -120.16 -69.15
C LEU A 344 12.25 -120.11 -70.08
N GLN A 345 13.08 -119.07 -69.99
CA GLN A 345 14.36 -119.00 -70.70
C GLN A 345 15.35 -120.06 -70.19
N ALA A 346 15.46 -120.24 -68.87
CA ALA A 346 16.31 -121.28 -68.28
C ALA A 346 15.90 -122.68 -68.76
N GLN A 347 14.60 -122.99 -68.77
CA GLN A 347 14.06 -124.23 -69.35
C GLN A 347 14.33 -124.35 -70.86
N LEU A 348 14.25 -123.25 -71.62
CA LEU A 348 14.58 -123.25 -73.05
C LEU A 348 16.07 -123.55 -73.29
N GLU A 349 16.99 -122.95 -72.53
CA GLU A 349 18.42 -123.26 -72.65
C GLU A 349 18.76 -124.68 -72.17
N GLU A 350 18.06 -125.21 -71.16
CA GLU A 350 18.20 -126.61 -70.74
C GLU A 350 17.74 -127.58 -71.85
N THR A 351 16.60 -127.31 -72.50
CA THR A 351 16.15 -128.12 -73.66
C THR A 351 16.99 -127.93 -74.93
N LYS A 352 17.71 -126.81 -75.08
CA LYS A 352 18.75 -126.65 -76.11
C LYS A 352 19.97 -127.52 -75.81
N LYS A 353 20.53 -127.44 -74.60
CA LYS A 353 21.66 -128.27 -74.16
C LYS A 353 21.36 -129.76 -74.29
N ALA A 354 20.20 -130.21 -73.80
CA ALA A 354 19.78 -131.62 -73.94
C ALA A 354 19.67 -132.06 -75.41
N ARG A 355 19.32 -131.16 -76.34
CA ARG A 355 19.28 -131.41 -77.79
C ARG A 355 20.68 -131.42 -78.40
N GLU A 356 21.54 -130.50 -78.00
CA GLU A 356 22.95 -130.42 -78.42
C GLU A 356 23.71 -131.67 -78.00
N GLU A 357 23.59 -132.09 -76.73
CA GLU A 357 24.10 -133.38 -76.25
C GLU A 357 23.62 -134.58 -77.07
N MET A 358 22.35 -134.61 -77.47
CA MET A 358 21.81 -135.68 -78.32
C MET A 358 22.37 -135.62 -79.75
N TYR A 359 22.61 -134.42 -80.29
CA TYR A 359 23.32 -134.26 -81.56
C TYR A 359 24.80 -134.67 -81.46
N GLU A 360 25.50 -134.37 -80.36
CA GLU A 360 26.87 -134.84 -80.11
C GLU A 360 26.93 -136.37 -79.99
N LYS A 361 26.00 -136.98 -79.24
CA LYS A 361 25.86 -138.45 -79.14
C LYS A 361 25.57 -139.09 -80.50
N TYR A 362 24.77 -138.44 -81.36
CA TYR A 362 24.54 -138.87 -82.74
C TYR A 362 25.79 -138.72 -83.63
N VAL A 363 26.47 -137.57 -83.59
CA VAL A 363 27.66 -137.30 -84.42
C VAL A 363 28.83 -138.21 -84.03
N THR A 364 29.10 -138.39 -82.74
CA THR A 364 30.13 -139.31 -82.25
C THR A 364 29.82 -140.76 -82.62
N SER A 365 28.56 -141.20 -82.54
CA SER A 365 28.14 -142.53 -83.03
C SER A 365 28.32 -142.68 -84.54
N ARG A 366 27.91 -141.69 -85.34
CA ARG A 366 28.09 -141.65 -86.80
C ARG A 366 29.57 -141.75 -87.19
N ASP A 367 30.43 -140.97 -86.52
CA ASP A 367 31.84 -140.87 -86.87
C ASP A 367 32.64 -142.08 -86.37
N HIS A 368 32.20 -142.72 -85.28
CA HIS A 368 32.67 -144.05 -84.88
C HIS A 368 32.39 -145.10 -85.97
N TYR A 369 31.14 -145.21 -86.44
CA TYR A 369 30.80 -146.12 -87.54
C TYR A 369 31.53 -145.79 -88.85
N LYS A 370 31.66 -144.50 -89.21
CA LYS A 370 32.45 -144.06 -90.38
C LYS A 370 33.90 -144.54 -90.28
N THR A 371 34.50 -144.44 -89.09
CA THR A 371 35.86 -144.90 -88.83
C THR A 371 35.97 -146.43 -88.95
N GLU A 372 34.98 -147.19 -88.47
CA GLU A 372 34.96 -148.64 -88.70
C GLU A 372 34.89 -149.01 -90.19
N TYR A 373 34.05 -148.33 -90.98
CA TYR A 373 33.94 -148.58 -92.42
C TYR A 373 35.22 -148.17 -93.17
N GLU A 374 35.86 -147.06 -92.81
CA GLU A 374 37.16 -146.68 -93.39
C GLU A 374 38.26 -147.68 -93.05
N ASN A 375 38.29 -148.24 -91.83
CA ASN A 375 39.27 -149.25 -91.46
C ASN A 375 39.04 -150.55 -92.24
N LYS A 376 37.80 -151.06 -92.32
CA LYS A 376 37.44 -152.25 -93.13
C LYS A 376 37.86 -152.07 -94.59
N LEU A 377 37.65 -150.88 -95.18
CA LEU A 377 38.07 -150.59 -96.55
C LEU A 377 39.59 -150.52 -96.72
N ARG A 378 40.35 -150.06 -95.72
CA ARG A 378 41.82 -150.12 -95.72
C ARG A 378 42.31 -151.57 -95.67
N ASP A 379 41.74 -152.38 -94.79
CA ASP A 379 42.09 -153.81 -94.63
C ASP A 379 41.84 -154.59 -95.94
N GLU A 380 40.73 -154.31 -96.64
CA GLU A 380 40.44 -154.86 -97.97
C GLU A 380 41.45 -154.40 -99.05
N LEU A 381 41.78 -153.11 -99.08
CA LEU A 381 42.78 -152.57 -100.01
C LEU A 381 44.20 -153.12 -99.75
N GLU A 382 44.55 -153.39 -98.49
CA GLU A 382 45.83 -154.00 -98.11
C GLU A 382 45.88 -155.49 -98.50
N GLN A 383 44.78 -156.24 -98.36
CA GLN A 383 44.67 -157.59 -98.91
C GLN A 383 44.82 -157.61 -100.45
N ILE A 384 44.23 -156.64 -101.16
CA ILE A 384 44.38 -156.54 -102.62
C ILE A 384 45.84 -156.27 -102.98
N ARG A 385 46.51 -155.31 -102.31
CA ARG A 385 47.96 -155.03 -102.50
C ARG A 385 48.82 -156.27 -102.28
N LEU A 386 48.56 -157.04 -101.21
CA LEU A 386 49.28 -158.28 -100.91
C LEU A 386 49.12 -159.33 -102.02
N LYS A 387 47.91 -159.54 -102.54
CA LYS A 387 47.65 -160.45 -103.67
C LYS A 387 48.34 -160.00 -104.95
N THR A 388 48.23 -158.72 -105.31
CA THR A 388 48.85 -158.18 -106.53
C THR A 388 50.38 -158.28 -106.50
N ASN A 389 51.01 -158.07 -105.34
CA ASN A 389 52.45 -158.28 -105.19
C ASN A 389 52.86 -159.77 -105.39
N GLN A 390 52.05 -160.72 -104.90
CA GLN A 390 52.28 -162.15 -105.12
C GLN A 390 52.18 -162.54 -106.61
N GLU A 391 51.23 -161.97 -107.34
CA GLU A 391 51.09 -162.17 -108.79
C GLU A 391 52.27 -161.58 -109.57
N ILE A 392 52.75 -160.39 -109.19
CA ILE A 392 53.92 -159.74 -109.81
C ILE A 392 55.19 -160.60 -109.67
N ASP A 393 55.43 -161.19 -108.50
CA ASP A 393 56.61 -162.03 -108.32
C ASP A 393 56.50 -163.42 -109.00
N GLN A 394 55.28 -163.94 -109.20
CA GLN A 394 55.05 -165.11 -110.08
C GLN A 394 55.35 -164.79 -111.56
N LEU A 395 54.95 -163.61 -112.05
CA LEU A 395 55.30 -163.19 -113.42
C LEU A 395 56.82 -163.00 -113.59
N ARG A 396 57.52 -162.56 -112.53
CA ARG A 396 59.00 -162.40 -112.50
C ARG A 396 59.80 -163.69 -112.37
N SER A 397 59.18 -164.80 -111.96
CA SER A 397 59.82 -166.13 -112.01
C SER A 397 59.55 -166.80 -113.36
N ALA A 398 58.30 -166.81 -113.83
CA ALA A 398 57.90 -167.38 -115.13
C ALA A 398 58.67 -166.75 -116.31
N SER A 399 58.84 -165.42 -116.30
CA SER A 399 59.63 -164.70 -117.31
C SER A 399 61.11 -165.12 -117.32
N ARG A 400 61.66 -165.53 -116.16
CA ARG A 400 63.07 -165.92 -116.02
C ARG A 400 63.34 -167.29 -116.65
N GLU A 401 62.42 -168.24 -116.44
CA GLU A 401 62.53 -169.56 -117.08
C GLU A 401 62.44 -169.50 -118.62
N MET A 402 61.65 -168.58 -119.18
CA MET A 402 61.54 -168.40 -120.64
C MET A 402 62.91 -168.10 -121.27
N TYR A 403 63.63 -167.10 -120.75
CA TYR A 403 64.96 -166.72 -121.25
C TYR A 403 66.01 -167.85 -121.10
N GLU A 404 65.88 -168.72 -120.09
CA GLU A 404 66.75 -169.88 -119.90
C GLU A 404 66.43 -171.08 -120.80
N ARG A 405 65.21 -171.19 -121.34
CA ARG A 405 64.83 -172.18 -122.35
C ARG A 405 65.37 -171.76 -123.72
N GLU A 406 65.16 -170.51 -124.10
CA GLU A 406 65.59 -169.93 -125.37
C GLU A 406 67.12 -169.96 -125.55
N ASN A 407 67.87 -169.63 -124.49
CA ASN A 407 69.34 -169.69 -124.48
C ASN A 407 69.95 -171.08 -124.66
N ARG A 408 69.18 -172.16 -124.48
CA ARG A 408 69.63 -173.54 -124.76
C ARG A 408 69.47 -173.89 -126.23
N SER A 409 68.28 -173.66 -126.79
CA SER A 409 67.98 -173.96 -128.21
C SER A 409 68.94 -173.26 -129.19
N LEU A 410 69.31 -172.00 -128.92
CA LEU A 410 70.26 -171.25 -129.74
C LEU A 410 71.69 -171.82 -129.76
N ARG A 411 72.08 -172.63 -128.76
CA ARG A 411 73.40 -173.29 -128.72
C ARG A 411 73.41 -174.55 -129.56
N GLU A 412 72.35 -175.36 -129.45
CA GLU A 412 72.17 -176.60 -130.22
C GLU A 412 72.04 -176.31 -131.73
N ALA A 413 71.35 -175.24 -132.11
CA ALA A 413 71.24 -174.80 -133.51
C ALA A 413 72.60 -174.42 -134.13
N ARG A 414 73.49 -173.76 -133.37
CA ARG A 414 74.83 -173.36 -133.82
C ARG A 414 75.72 -174.57 -134.11
N ASP A 415 75.71 -175.57 -133.23
CA ASP A 415 76.65 -176.68 -133.30
C ASP A 415 76.29 -177.68 -134.42
N ASN A 416 75.00 -177.81 -134.74
CA ASN A 416 74.54 -178.52 -135.94
C ASN A 416 75.03 -177.86 -137.25
N ALA A 417 74.98 -176.53 -137.34
CA ALA A 417 75.39 -175.80 -138.56
C ALA A 417 76.89 -175.98 -138.90
N LEU A 418 77.75 -176.13 -137.88
CA LEU A 418 79.18 -176.43 -138.08
C LEU A 418 79.38 -177.83 -138.67
N ALA A 419 78.63 -178.83 -138.20
CA ALA A 419 78.70 -180.21 -138.70
C ALA A 419 78.12 -180.39 -140.12
N GLU A 420 77.43 -179.39 -140.66
CA GLU A 420 76.91 -179.36 -142.03
C GLU A 420 77.93 -178.73 -143.00
N LYS A 421 78.56 -177.61 -142.60
CA LYS A 421 79.63 -176.94 -143.35
C LYS A 421 80.74 -177.90 -143.75
N ASP A 422 81.24 -178.70 -142.82
CA ASP A 422 82.42 -179.54 -143.06
C ASP A 422 82.12 -180.73 -143.99
N ARG A 423 80.84 -181.09 -144.18
CA ARG A 423 80.40 -182.02 -145.24
C ARG A 423 80.43 -181.37 -146.63
N ALA A 424 80.07 -180.09 -146.75
CA ALA A 424 80.06 -179.37 -148.03
C ALA A 424 81.48 -179.20 -148.62
N VAL A 425 82.47 -178.86 -147.78
CA VAL A 425 83.87 -178.64 -148.20
C VAL A 425 84.52 -179.90 -148.81
N MET A 426 84.09 -181.10 -148.38
CA MET A 426 84.55 -182.36 -148.98
C MET A 426 83.98 -182.57 -150.39
N ALA A 427 82.71 -182.20 -150.63
CA ALA A 427 82.07 -182.36 -151.93
C ALA A 427 82.61 -181.38 -153.00
N GLU A 428 83.05 -180.19 -152.59
CA GLU A 428 83.61 -179.17 -153.49
C GLU A 428 84.91 -179.64 -154.17
N LYS A 429 85.83 -180.27 -153.42
CA LYS A 429 87.07 -180.83 -153.97
C LYS A 429 86.80 -181.90 -155.03
N ASP A 430 85.86 -182.78 -154.74
CA ASP A 430 85.46 -183.89 -155.61
C ASP A 430 84.87 -183.40 -156.95
N ALA A 431 84.32 -182.18 -157.00
CA ALA A 431 83.78 -181.58 -158.21
C ALA A 431 84.87 -180.95 -159.10
N LEU A 432 85.88 -180.32 -158.51
CA LEU A 432 86.95 -179.63 -159.24
C LEU A 432 87.84 -180.59 -160.04
N GLU A 433 88.27 -181.72 -159.45
CA GLU A 433 89.10 -182.71 -160.15
C GLU A 433 88.41 -183.32 -161.39
N LYS A 434 87.07 -183.30 -161.45
CA LYS A 434 86.29 -183.76 -162.60
C LYS A 434 86.15 -182.70 -163.70
N HIS A 435 86.29 -181.42 -163.36
CA HIS A 435 86.18 -180.30 -164.30
C HIS A 435 87.44 -180.15 -165.16
N ASP A 436 88.63 -180.24 -164.55
CA ASP A 436 89.90 -180.05 -165.26
C ASP A 436 90.13 -181.13 -166.35
N GLN A 437 89.73 -182.37 -166.07
CA GLN A 437 89.80 -183.49 -167.03
C GLN A 437 88.93 -183.32 -168.29
N LEU A 438 87.94 -182.41 -168.26
CA LEU A 438 87.09 -182.08 -169.41
C LEU A 438 87.68 -180.96 -170.28
N LEU A 439 88.39 -180.00 -169.68
CA LEU A 439 88.97 -178.87 -170.41
C LEU A 439 90.11 -179.29 -171.35
N ASP A 440 90.99 -180.19 -170.91
CA ASP A 440 92.10 -180.72 -171.74
C ASP A 440 91.61 -181.44 -173.01
N ARG A 441 90.40 -182.02 -172.96
CA ARG A 441 89.79 -182.70 -174.11
C ARG A 441 89.16 -181.75 -175.13
N TYR A 442 88.85 -180.51 -174.74
CA TYR A 442 88.11 -179.58 -175.60
C TYR A 442 89.02 -178.81 -176.58
N ARG A 443 90.27 -178.52 -176.19
CA ARG A 443 91.18 -177.65 -176.96
C ARG A 443 91.94 -178.34 -178.10
N THR A 444 92.05 -179.66 -178.11
CA THR A 444 92.70 -180.41 -179.20
C THR A 444 91.85 -180.51 -180.47
N ILE A 445 90.56 -180.17 -180.42
CA ILE A 445 89.58 -180.47 -181.48
C ILE A 445 89.23 -179.24 -182.35
N GLN A 446 89.47 -178.01 -181.89
CA GLN A 446 89.05 -176.78 -182.61
C GLN A 446 90.08 -176.19 -183.60
N SER A 447 91.14 -176.95 -183.94
CA SER A 447 92.22 -176.52 -184.84
C SER A 447 91.98 -176.80 -186.33
N SER A 448 90.77 -177.22 -186.71
CA SER A 448 90.33 -177.50 -188.10
C SER A 448 88.78 -177.55 -188.17
N ARG A 449 88.05 -177.39 -189.28
CA ARG A 449 88.30 -176.94 -190.67
C ARG A 449 89.56 -177.42 -191.39
N GLU A 450 89.39 -178.30 -192.38
CA GLU A 450 90.46 -178.85 -193.25
C GLU A 450 91.76 -179.09 -192.44
N PHE A 451 91.73 -180.05 -191.53
CA PHE A 451 91.19 -181.40 -191.73
C PHE A 451 89.70 -181.64 -191.35
N PRO A 452 89.04 -182.72 -191.84
CA PRO A 452 87.57 -182.87 -191.84
C PRO A 452 87.04 -184.07 -191.00
N TYR A 453 85.72 -184.37 -191.14
CA TYR A 453 84.85 -185.43 -190.53
C TYR A 453 83.93 -184.94 -189.37
N ILE A 454 82.57 -185.03 -189.45
CA ILE A 454 81.59 -186.05 -188.94
C ILE A 454 81.87 -186.60 -187.50
N PRO A 455 80.89 -187.04 -186.63
CA PRO A 455 79.43 -187.19 -186.81
C PRO A 455 78.45 -186.94 -185.59
N LEU A 456 77.13 -186.97 -185.87
CA LEU A 456 75.96 -187.56 -185.12
C LEU A 456 75.64 -187.33 -183.59
N VAL A 457 74.38 -186.88 -183.34
CA VAL A 457 73.30 -187.50 -182.50
C VAL A 457 73.26 -187.37 -180.94
N SER A 458 72.02 -187.46 -180.41
CA SER A 458 71.54 -187.73 -179.02
C SER A 458 71.72 -186.64 -177.96
N LEU A 459 70.97 -186.56 -176.84
CA LEU A 459 69.61 -186.95 -176.32
C LEU A 459 69.77 -187.03 -174.78
N ASN A 460 68.68 -186.81 -174.02
CA ASN A 460 68.56 -187.09 -172.56
C ASN A 460 69.38 -186.19 -171.60
N LEU A 461 68.98 -185.93 -170.34
CA LEU A 461 67.73 -186.24 -169.61
C LEU A 461 67.45 -185.18 -168.50
N HIS A 462 66.28 -185.30 -167.87
CA HIS A 462 65.75 -184.50 -166.73
C HIS A 462 66.60 -184.55 -165.43
N PRO A 463 66.30 -183.71 -164.41
CA PRO A 463 65.24 -182.68 -164.32
C PRO A 463 65.71 -181.22 -164.15
#